data_AF-A0A354A5E2-F1
#
_entry.id   AF-A0A354A5E2-F1
#
_cell.length_a   1.000
_cell.length_b   1.000
_cell.length_c   1.000
_cell.angle_alpha   90.00
_cell.angle_beta   90.00
_cell.angle_gamma   90.00
#
_symmetry.space_group_name_H-M   'P 1'
#
loop_
_entity.id
_entity.type
_entity.pdbx_description
1 polymer ?
#
loop_
_entity_poly.entity_id
_entity_poly.type
_entity_poly.pdbx_seq_one_letter_code
_entity_poly.pdbx_strand_id
1 'polypeptide(L)'
;MIKVKHFIISYTVLLTVLVHRTNAYATQDTGGFLLDTIFPVAFCILFLVTWLWAFIDILKNEFSGYNKGIWLLVVRAVPVFGFILYFLLGRKQKYR
;
A
#
# COMPACT_ATOMS: atom_id res chain seq x y z
N MET A 1 7.97 -14.34 7.36
CA MET A 1 7.50 -14.43 5.95
C MET A 1 6.02 -14.76 5.79
N ILE A 2 5.39 -15.50 6.70
CA ILE A 2 3.99 -15.96 6.59
C ILE A 2 2.97 -14.80 6.57
N LYS A 3 3.10 -13.80 7.47
CA LYS A 3 2.14 -12.67 7.55
C LYS A 3 2.03 -11.82 6.29
N VAL A 4 3.11 -11.66 5.53
CA VAL A 4 3.11 -10.88 4.27
C VAL A 4 2.38 -11.63 3.17
N LYS A 5 2.55 -12.97 3.09
CA LYS A 5 1.78 -13.80 2.15
C LYS A 5 0.28 -13.71 2.41
N HIS A 6 -0.14 -13.81 3.66
CA HIS A 6 -1.57 -13.69 4.01
C HIS A 6 -2.16 -12.31 3.70
N PHE A 7 -1.37 -11.25 3.85
CA PHE A 7 -1.80 -9.90 3.46
C PHE A 7 -1.99 -9.78 1.93
N ILE A 8 -1.03 -10.29 1.14
CA ILE A 8 -1.12 -10.30 -0.33
C ILE A 8 -2.31 -11.14 -0.80
N ILE A 9 -2.55 -12.31 -0.18
CA ILE A 9 -3.67 -13.21 -0.49
C ILE A 9 -5.01 -12.55 -0.15
N SER A 10 -5.11 -11.89 1.01
CA SER A 10 -6.33 -11.15 1.37
C SER A 10 -6.64 -10.03 0.38
N TYR A 11 -5.60 -9.35 -0.13
CA TYR A 11 -5.77 -8.27 -1.09
C TYR A 11 -6.17 -8.77 -2.48
N THR A 12 -5.58 -9.88 -2.93
CA THR A 12 -5.98 -10.53 -4.18
C THR A 12 -7.42 -11.03 -4.12
N VAL A 13 -7.83 -11.65 -3.01
CA VAL A 13 -9.22 -12.08 -2.80
C VAL A 13 -10.18 -10.89 -2.75
N LEU A 14 -9.83 -9.80 -2.07
CA LEU A 14 -10.64 -8.58 -2.04
C LEU A 14 -10.79 -7.99 -3.45
N LEU A 15 -9.72 -7.91 -4.23
CA LEU A 15 -9.77 -7.45 -5.62
C LEU A 15 -10.66 -8.35 -6.48
N THR A 16 -10.57 -9.68 -6.33
CA THR A 16 -11.42 -10.61 -7.07
C THR A 16 -12.89 -10.44 -6.69
N VAL A 17 -13.21 -10.25 -5.40
CA VAL A 17 -14.59 -10.00 -4.96
C VAL A 17 -15.10 -8.67 -5.48
N LEU A 18 -14.28 -7.62 -5.47
CA LEU A 18 -14.65 -6.32 -6.02
C LEU A 18 -14.89 -6.42 -7.53
N VAL A 19 -14.03 -7.10 -8.28
CA VAL A 19 -14.21 -7.36 -9.72
C VAL A 19 -15.47 -8.21 -9.98
N HIS A 20 -15.76 -9.18 -9.14
CA HIS A 20 -16.97 -9.99 -9.28
C HIS A 20 -18.25 -9.18 -8.97
N ARG A 21 -18.18 -8.26 -8.00
CA ARG A 21 -19.26 -7.32 -7.68
C ARG A 21 -19.47 -6.31 -8.81
N THR A 22 -18.41 -5.74 -9.39
CA THR A 22 -18.50 -4.84 -10.56
C THR A 22 -19.15 -5.54 -11.75
N ASN A 23 -18.84 -6.82 -12.00
CA ASN A 23 -19.48 -7.60 -13.07
C ASN A 23 -20.98 -7.81 -12.84
N ALA A 24 -21.45 -7.82 -11.59
CA ALA A 24 -22.87 -7.85 -11.28
C ALA A 24 -23.54 -6.48 -11.54
N TYR A 25 -22.89 -5.37 -11.20
CA TYR A 25 -23.39 -4.01 -11.47
C TYR A 25 -23.33 -3.62 -12.97
N ALA A 26 -22.42 -4.21 -13.75
CA ALA A 26 -22.34 -4.03 -15.20
C ALA A 26 -23.63 -4.46 -15.95
N THR A 27 -24.50 -5.24 -15.31
CA THR A 27 -25.76 -5.69 -15.90
C THR A 27 -26.94 -4.73 -15.68
N GLN A 28 -26.78 -3.68 -14.86
CA GLN A 28 -27.92 -2.87 -14.39
C GLN A 28 -27.78 -1.36 -14.64
N ASP A 29 -26.56 -0.80 -14.75
CA ASP A 29 -26.37 0.66 -14.89
C ASP A 29 -25.01 1.07 -15.51
N THR A 30 -25.02 1.42 -16.80
CA THR A 30 -23.82 1.76 -17.58
C THR A 30 -23.15 3.08 -17.15
N GLY A 31 -23.87 3.97 -16.46
CA GLY A 31 -23.40 5.32 -16.12
C GLY A 31 -22.46 5.39 -14.90
N GLY A 32 -22.62 4.50 -13.91
CA GLY A 32 -21.84 4.51 -12.66
C GLY A 32 -20.63 3.57 -12.65
N PHE A 33 -20.64 2.55 -13.51
CA PHE A 33 -19.65 1.47 -13.55
C PHE A 33 -18.19 1.94 -13.68
N LEU A 34 -17.95 3.00 -14.47
CA LEU A 34 -16.60 3.52 -14.68
C LEU A 34 -16.04 4.16 -13.40
N LEU A 35 -16.85 4.91 -12.66
CA LEU A 35 -16.41 5.55 -11.42
C LEU A 35 -16.15 4.53 -10.33
N ASP A 36 -17.07 3.56 -10.18
CA ASP A 36 -16.98 2.53 -9.13
C ASP A 36 -15.82 1.56 -9.33
N THR A 37 -15.36 1.36 -10.57
CA THR A 37 -14.25 0.45 -10.86
C THR A 37 -12.91 1.19 -10.91
N ILE A 38 -12.86 2.35 -11.56
CA ILE A 38 -11.60 3.08 -11.77
C ILE A 38 -11.11 3.70 -10.45
N PHE A 39 -12.01 4.27 -9.64
CA PHE A 39 -11.63 4.93 -8.39
C PHE A 39 -10.89 4.00 -7.40
N PRO A 40 -11.42 2.82 -7.03
CA PRO A 40 -10.70 1.91 -6.13
C PRO A 40 -9.45 1.31 -6.76
N VAL A 41 -9.44 0.99 -8.06
CA VAL A 41 -8.24 0.48 -8.74
C VAL A 41 -7.12 1.53 -8.74
N ALA A 42 -7.44 2.79 -9.04
CA ALA A 42 -6.49 3.90 -8.98
C ALA A 42 -5.96 4.08 -7.55
N PHE A 43 -6.83 4.00 -6.53
CA PHE A 43 -6.43 4.09 -5.13
C PHE A 43 -5.50 2.94 -4.71
N CYS A 44 -5.81 1.72 -5.14
CA CYS A 44 -4.99 0.52 -4.93
C CYS A 44 -3.59 0.66 -5.55
N ILE A 45 -3.50 1.19 -6.76
CA ILE A 45 -2.22 1.44 -7.45
C ILE A 45 -1.44 2.53 -6.71
N LEU A 46 -2.08 3.65 -6.37
CA LEU A 46 -1.44 4.75 -5.66
C LEU A 46 -0.85 4.29 -4.31
N PHE A 47 -1.58 3.43 -3.60
CA PHE A 47 -1.15 2.83 -2.34
C PHE A 47 0.06 1.92 -2.53
N LEU A 48 0.05 1.06 -3.55
CA LEU A 48 1.21 0.20 -3.86
C LEU A 48 2.44 1.02 -4.24
N VAL A 49 2.28 2.06 -5.05
CA VAL A 49 3.37 2.94 -5.47
C VAL A 49 3.98 3.66 -4.26
N THR A 50 3.16 4.24 -3.39
CA THR A 50 3.64 4.93 -2.17
C THR A 50 4.32 3.97 -1.20
N TRP A 51 3.78 2.77 -1.03
CA TRP A 51 4.39 1.75 -0.17
C TRP A 51 5.77 1.29 -0.69
N LEU A 52 5.86 0.97 -1.98
CA LEU A 52 7.13 0.58 -2.61
C LEU A 52 8.14 1.72 -2.58
N TRP A 53 7.69 2.95 -2.84
CA TRP A 53 8.55 4.13 -2.81
C TRP A 53 9.15 4.35 -1.42
N ALA A 54 8.34 4.26 -0.35
CA ALA A 54 8.84 4.36 1.03
C ALA A 54 9.83 3.24 1.38
N PHE A 55 9.58 2.03 0.88
CA PHE A 55 10.47 0.89 1.10
C PHE A 55 11.82 1.09 0.42
N ILE A 56 11.82 1.51 -0.84
CA ILE A 56 13.04 1.85 -1.60
C ILE A 56 13.78 3.01 -0.94
N ASP A 57 13.06 4.03 -0.50
CA ASP A 57 13.61 5.20 0.18
C ASP A 57 14.29 4.81 1.51
N ILE A 58 13.73 3.88 2.29
CA ILE A 58 14.38 3.33 3.50
C ILE A 58 15.63 2.52 3.15
N LEU A 59 15.59 1.71 2.08
CA LEU A 59 16.73 0.90 1.69
C LEU A 59 17.89 1.74 1.15
N LYS A 60 17.57 2.77 0.36
CA LYS A 60 18.53 3.62 -0.34
C LYS A 60 19.18 4.67 0.56
N ASN A 61 18.48 5.19 1.57
CA ASN A 61 19.06 6.15 2.50
C ASN A 61 19.80 5.46 3.65
N GLU A 62 20.79 6.17 4.19
CA GLU A 62 21.48 5.79 5.41
C GLU A 62 20.78 6.43 6.62
N PHE A 63 20.54 5.63 7.66
CA PHE A 63 19.88 6.08 8.89
C PHE A 63 20.84 5.91 10.06
N SER A 64 20.71 6.77 11.07
CA SER A 64 21.51 6.66 12.29
C SER A 64 21.27 5.35 13.05
N GLY A 65 22.31 4.54 13.22
CA GLY A 65 22.29 3.34 14.06
C GLY A 65 21.12 2.38 13.76
N TYR A 66 20.31 2.10 14.77
CA TYR A 66 19.19 1.15 14.67
C TYR A 66 17.95 1.68 13.94
N ASN A 67 17.92 2.96 13.56
CA ASN A 67 16.73 3.59 12.97
C ASN A 67 16.33 2.97 11.62
N LYS A 68 17.30 2.48 10.82
CA LYS A 68 17.00 1.82 9.53
C LYS A 68 16.12 0.59 9.71
N GLY A 69 16.47 -0.26 10.68
CA GLY A 69 15.75 -1.50 10.98
C GLY A 69 14.36 -1.24 11.54
N ILE A 70 14.23 -0.23 12.42
CA ILE A 70 12.95 0.18 13.00
C ILE A 70 12.00 0.66 11.90
N TRP A 71 12.47 1.54 10.99
CA TRP A 71 11.63 2.03 9.90
C TRP A 71 11.20 0.92 8.94
N LEU A 72 12.11 0.00 8.61
CA LEU A 72 11.78 -1.17 7.79
C LEU A 72 10.72 -2.06 8.47
N LEU A 73 10.81 -2.23 9.79
CA LEU A 73 9.88 -3.02 10.58
C LEU A 73 8.51 -2.33 10.69
N VAL A 74 8.48 -1.02 10.92
CA VAL A 74 7.25 -0.22 11.02
C VAL A 74 6.48 -0.20 9.69
N VAL A 75 7.17 0.10 8.58
CA VAL A 75 6.56 0.12 7.24
C VAL A 75 6.09 -1.27 6.80
N ARG A 76 6.75 -2.34 7.26
CA ARG A 76 6.34 -3.73 7.00
C ARG A 76 5.21 -4.20 7.92
N ALA A 77 5.18 -3.79 9.19
CA ALA A 77 4.19 -4.21 10.16
C ALA A 77 2.86 -3.49 9.96
N VAL A 78 2.90 -2.22 9.54
CA VAL A 78 1.71 -1.40 9.35
C VAL A 78 1.85 -0.63 8.04
N PRO A 79 1.52 -1.20 6.86
CA PRO A 79 1.79 -0.56 5.58
C PRO A 79 1.06 0.78 5.39
N VAL A 80 -0.17 0.90 5.92
CA VAL A 80 -0.96 2.14 5.83
C VAL A 80 -0.40 3.24 6.72
N PHE A 81 -0.30 2.99 8.03
CA PHE A 81 0.17 3.99 8.99
C PHE A 81 1.69 4.14 9.02
N GLY A 82 2.44 3.09 8.69
CA GLY A 82 3.89 3.06 8.72
C GLY A 82 4.52 3.96 7.67
N PHE A 83 3.93 4.06 6.47
CA PHE A 83 4.34 5.06 5.48
C PHE A 83 4.11 6.50 5.99
N ILE A 84 2.94 6.75 6.59
CA ILE A 84 2.59 8.08 7.14
C ILE A 84 3.56 8.48 8.26
N LEU A 85 3.83 7.56 9.20
CA LEU A 85 4.83 7.77 10.26
C LEU A 85 6.23 8.01 9.68
N TYR A 86 6.62 7.26 8.64
CA TYR A 86 7.91 7.41 7.99
C TYR A 86 8.06 8.78 7.34
N PHE A 87 6.99 9.27 6.71
CA PHE A 87 7.01 10.59 6.07
C PHE A 87 7.13 11.72 7.10
N LEU A 88 6.44 11.61 8.23
CA LEU A 88 6.40 12.63 9.29
C LEU A 88 7.68 12.66 10.15
N LEU A 89 8.13 11.48 10.60
CA LEU A 89 9.19 11.34 11.61
C LEU A 89 10.47 10.74 11.02
N GLY A 90 10.33 9.77 10.13
CA GLY A 90 11.47 8.99 9.60
C GLY A 90 12.37 9.77 8.65
N ARG A 91 11.80 10.67 7.85
CA ARG A 91 12.60 11.52 6.94
C ARG A 91 13.56 12.46 7.68
N LYS A 92 13.25 12.86 8.92
CA LYS A 92 14.12 13.73 9.74
C LYS A 92 15.33 12.99 10.30
N GLN A 93 15.32 11.66 10.30
CA GLN A 93 16.37 10.80 10.88
C GLN A 93 17.38 10.31 9.84
N LYS A 94 17.27 10.77 8.59
CA LYS A 94 18.18 10.44 7.51
C LYS A 94 19.46 11.26 7.63
N TYR A 95 20.61 10.62 7.49
CA TYR A 95 21.82 11.33 7.11
C TYR A 95 21.81 11.49 5.58
N ARG A 96 22.16 12.68 5.10
CA ARG A 96 22.16 13.00 3.67
C ARG A 96 23.15 12.14 2.92
#